data_AF-A0A399JDQ0-F1
#
_entry.id   AF-A0A399JDQ0-F1
#
_cell.length_a   1.000
_cell.length_b   1.000
_cell.length_c   1.000
_cell.angle_alpha   90.00
_cell.angle_beta   90.00
_cell.angle_gamma   90.00
#
_symmetry.space_group_name_H-M   'P 1'
#
loop_
_entity.id
_entity.type
_entity.pdbx_description
1 polymer ?
#
loop_
_entity_poly.entity_id
_entity_poly.type
_entity_poly.pdbx_seq_one_letter_code
_entity_poly.pdbx_strand_id
1 'polypeptide(L)' 'MTGTAIVFMVISMVLVWGGLALSTWSLFRHPEDIDDEPMPPVEL' A
#
# COMPACT_ATOMS: atom_id res chain seq x y z
N MET A 1 10.09 20.25 -26.07
CA MET A 1 9.70 19.22 -25.07
C MET A 1 10.30 17.90 -25.53
N THR A 2 11.26 17.33 -24.80
CA THR A 2 11.93 16.09 -25.22
C THR A 2 11.08 14.88 -24.84
N GLY A 3 11.08 13.82 -25.65
CA GLY A 3 10.37 12.57 -25.32
C GLY A 3 10.81 11.99 -23.99
N THR A 4 12.09 12.15 -23.63
CA THR A 4 12.65 11.75 -22.34
C THR A 4 11.96 12.45 -21.17
N ALA A 5 11.64 13.75 -21.29
CA ALA A 5 10.93 14.48 -20.24
C ALA A 5 9.52 13.93 -19.99
N ILE A 6 8.82 13.52 -21.06
CA ILE A 6 7.48 12.92 -20.96
C ILE A 6 7.56 11.57 -20.24
N VAL A 7 8.57 10.75 -20.54
CA VAL A 7 8.79 9.47 -19.85
C VAL A 7 8.96 9.68 -18.34
N PHE A 8 9.82 10.61 -17.94
CA PHE A 8 10.02 10.91 -16.51
C PHE A 8 8.76 11.48 -15.84
N MET A 9 7.97 12.29 -16.56
CA MET A 9 6.69 12.79 -16.07
C MET A 9 5.72 11.64 -15.76
N VAL A 10 5.56 10.70 -16.69
CA VAL A 10 4.66 9.55 -16.51
C VAL A 10 5.13 8.66 -15.37
N ILE A 11 6.44 8.36 -15.30
CA ILE A 11 7.02 7.58 -14.19
C ILE A 11 6.69 8.25 -12.86
N SER A 12 6.89 9.56 -12.75
CA SER A 12 6.60 10.32 -11.52
C SER A 12 5.12 10.23 -11.14
N MET A 13 4.20 10.40 -12.10
CA MET A 13 2.77 10.24 -11.85
C MET A 13 2.41 8.84 -11.37
N VAL A 14 2.96 7.79 -11.99
CA VAL A 14 2.67 6.41 -11.60
C VAL A 14 3.30 6.05 -10.25
N LEU A 15 4.49 6.55 -9.92
CA LEU A 15 5.12 6.26 -8.63
C LEU A 15 4.38 6.91 -7.47
N VAL A 16 3.98 8.18 -7.63
CA VAL A 16 3.23 8.92 -6.60
C VAL A 16 1.83 8.32 -6.40
N TRP A 17 1.10 8.08 -7.50
CA TRP A 17 -0.28 7.61 -7.41
C TRP A 17 -0.41 6.09 -7.31
N GLY A 18 0.41 5.34 -8.04
CA GLY A 18 0.38 3.88 -8.07
C GLY A 18 0.85 3.27 -6.76
N GLY A 19 1.95 3.76 -6.18
CA GLY A 19 2.42 3.28 -4.88
C GLY A 19 1.41 3.50 -3.76
N LEU A 20 0.79 4.69 -3.74
CA LEU A 20 -0.24 5.04 -2.76
C LEU A 20 -1.53 4.20 -2.95
N ALA A 21 -1.99 4.04 -4.19
CA ALA A 21 -3.20 3.27 -4.49
C ALA A 21 -3.03 1.77 -4.18
N LEU A 22 -1.87 1.19 -4.54
CA LEU A 22 -1.55 -0.21 -4.24
C LEU A 22 -1.47 -0.48 -2.74
N SER A 23 -0.80 0.41 -1.99
CA SER A 23 -0.72 0.31 -0.52
C SER A 23 -2.11 0.35 0.12
N THR A 24 -2.90 1.34 -0.27
CA THR A 24 -4.28 1.50 0.19
C THR A 24 -5.13 0.28 -0.14
N TRP A 25 -5.02 -0.25 -1.36
CA TRP A 25 -5.74 -1.45 -1.76
C TRP A 25 -5.30 -2.71 -1.01
N SER A 26 -4.00 -2.86 -0.75
CA SER A 26 -3.44 -3.98 0.03
C SER A 26 -4.03 -4.01 1.45
N LEU A 27 -4.11 -2.86 2.11
CA LEU A 27 -4.71 -2.68 3.43
C LEU A 27 -6.22 -3.00 3.43
N PHE A 28 -6.95 -2.54 2.41
CA PHE A 28 -8.38 -2.84 2.30
C PHE A 28 -8.66 -4.32 1.99
N ARG A 29 -7.73 -5.03 1.35
CA ARG A 29 -7.96 -6.42 0.91
C ARG A 29 -7.73 -7.44 2.02
N HIS A 30 -6.80 -7.19 2.95
CA HIS A 30 -6.61 -8.02 4.15
C HIS A 30 -6.66 -7.13 5.40
N PRO A 31 -7.86 -6.72 5.84
CA PRO A 31 -8.03 -6.05 7.13
C PRO A 31 -7.81 -6.99 8.34
N GLU A 32 -7.46 -8.26 8.10
CA GLU A 32 -7.59 -9.38 9.05
C GLU A 32 -6.36 -9.70 9.92
N ASP A 33 -5.29 -8.90 9.89
CA ASP A 33 -4.11 -9.09 10.76
C ASP A 33 -4.11 -8.24 12.04
N ILE A 34 -5.20 -7.50 12.34
CA ILE A 34 -5.27 -6.65 13.54
C ILE A 34 -5.81 -7.40 14.77
N ASP A 35 -6.53 -8.52 14.58
CA ASP A 35 -7.19 -9.26 15.67
C ASP A 35 -6.54 -10.60 16.04
N ASP A 36 -5.44 -10.99 15.39
CA ASP A 36 -4.75 -12.28 15.62
C ASP A 36 -3.69 -12.19 16.74
N GLU A 37 -3.98 -11.43 17.81
CA GLU A 37 -3.25 -11.56 19.07
C GLU A 37 -3.78 -12.81 19.82
N PRO A 38 -2.95 -13.83 20.07
CA PRO A 38 -3.35 -14.96 20.89
C PRO A 38 -3.64 -14.44 22.30
N MET A 39 -4.92 -14.37 22.66
CA MET A 39 -5.34 -13.91 23.98
C MET A 39 -4.64 -14.77 25.05
N PRO A 40 -3.83 -14.19 25.95
CA PRO A 40 -3.09 -14.96 26.92
C PRO A 40 -4.07 -15.74 27.82
N PRO A 41 -3.78 -17.01 28.13
CA PRO A 41 -4.68 -17.83 28.93
C PRO A 41 -4.93 -17.15 30.28
N VAL A 42 -6.20 -16.92 30.59
CA VAL A 42 -6.64 -16.35 31.86
C VAL A 42 -6.36 -17.39 32.94
N GLU A 43 -5.28 -17.20 33.70
CA GLU A 43 -5.02 -18.00 34.90
C GLU A 43 -6.06 -17.61 35.97
N LEU A 44 -6.97 -18.56 36.26
CA LEU A 44 -8.00 -18.48 37.29
C LEU A 44 -7.47 -18.94 38.65
#